data_AF-A0A386B0D1-F1
#
_entry.id   AF-A0A386B0D1-F1
#
_cell.length_a   1.000
_cell.length_b   1.000
_cell.length_c   1.000
_cell.angle_alpha   90.00
_cell.angle_beta   90.00
_cell.angle_gamma   90.00
#
_symmetry.space_group_name_H-M   'P 1'
#
loop_
_entity.id
_entity.type
_entity.pdbx_description
1 polymer ?
#
loop_
_entity_poly.entity_id
_entity_poly.type
_entity_poly.pdbx_seq_one_letter_code
_entity_poly.pdbx_strand_id
1 'polypeptide(L)'
;MEKKYIFLDTETTVEKQMIFNDIVFVQFLVLGQKEFLKFVQNNKIKNLKDFLSKVTIWRVADCGKKEKDFLKELLLNKNNHIIFFNALFDITHLLKWLYPDEFYL
;
A
#
# COMPACT_ATOMS: atom_id res chain seq x y z
N MET A 1 -9.20 5.56 -19.05
CA MET A 1 -9.11 5.71 -17.57
C MET A 1 -7.80 6.41 -17.24
N GLU A 2 -7.80 7.30 -16.25
CA GLU A 2 -6.57 7.99 -15.80
C GLU A 2 -5.67 7.01 -15.03
N LYS A 3 -4.36 7.05 -15.30
CA LYS A 3 -3.37 6.22 -14.59
C LYS A 3 -3.21 6.70 -13.15
N LYS A 4 -3.19 5.76 -12.21
CA LYS A 4 -2.92 6.02 -10.79
C LYS A 4 -1.59 5.40 -10.37
N TYR A 5 -0.91 6.05 -9.44
CA TYR A 5 0.32 5.60 -8.81
C TYR A 5 0.03 5.38 -7.33
N ILE A 6 0.27 4.17 -6.85
CA ILE A 6 -0.08 3.74 -5.50
C ILE A 6 1.21 3.39 -4.78
N PHE A 7 1.58 4.19 -3.80
CA PHE A 7 2.64 3.83 -2.87
C PHE A 7 2.01 3.02 -1.77
N LEU A 8 2.54 1.83 -1.48
CA LEU A 8 1.99 0.91 -0.51
C LEU A 8 3.10 0.39 0.40
N ASP A 9 2.84 0.42 1.70
CA ASP A 9 3.73 -0.07 2.74
C ASP A 9 2.94 -0.85 3.79
N THR A 10 3.58 -1.83 4.44
CA THR A 10 2.93 -2.64 5.47
C THR A 10 3.78 -2.77 6.72
N GLU A 11 3.13 -2.65 7.88
CA GLU A 11 3.80 -2.82 9.17
C GLU A 11 3.33 -4.10 9.83
N THR A 12 4.22 -4.80 10.52
CA THR A 12 3.93 -6.09 11.17
C THR A 12 4.22 -6.08 12.67
N THR A 13 3.78 -7.11 13.39
CA THR A 13 3.93 -7.21 14.85
C THR A 13 5.38 -7.28 15.34
N VAL A 14 6.35 -7.65 14.49
CA VAL A 14 7.78 -7.80 14.84
C VAL A 14 8.69 -7.37 13.69
N GLU A 15 9.79 -6.66 13.97
CA GLU A 15 10.76 -6.18 12.96
C GLU A 15 11.62 -7.30 12.31
N LYS A 16 11.57 -8.54 12.80
CA LYS A 16 12.28 -9.67 12.18
C LYS A 16 11.49 -10.10 10.94
N GLN A 17 12.10 -10.00 9.76
CA GLN A 17 11.52 -10.37 8.46
C GLN A 17 11.09 -11.85 8.39
N MET A 18 9.98 -12.19 9.04
CA MET A 18 9.42 -13.53 9.08
C MET A 18 8.02 -13.47 8.50
N ILE A 19 7.75 -14.30 7.51
CA ILE A 19 6.42 -14.48 6.87
C ILE A 19 5.30 -14.84 7.85
N PHE A 20 5.67 -15.31 9.05
CA PHE A 20 4.74 -15.63 10.13
C PHE A 20 4.20 -14.40 10.84
N ASN A 21 4.82 -13.23 10.70
CA ASN A 21 4.34 -12.03 11.36
C ASN A 21 2.97 -11.63 10.80
N ASP A 22 2.16 -11.04 11.67
CA ASP A 22 0.86 -10.52 11.30
C ASP A 22 0.97 -9.04 10.96
N ILE A 23 0.29 -8.66 9.89
CA ILE A 23 0.19 -7.26 9.49
C ILE A 23 -0.67 -6.51 10.50
N VAL A 24 -0.15 -5.39 10.98
CA VAL A 24 -0.79 -4.48 11.94
C VAL A 24 -1.32 -3.24 11.23
N PHE A 25 -0.55 -2.71 10.27
CA PHE A 25 -0.96 -1.57 9.47
C PHE A 25 -0.77 -1.80 7.97
N VAL A 26 -1.71 -1.26 7.20
CA VAL A 26 -1.55 -1.03 5.76
C VAL A 26 -1.52 0.48 5.55
N GLN A 27 -0.47 0.96 4.91
CA GLN A 27 -0.30 2.38 4.60
C GLN A 27 -0.27 2.55 3.09
N PHE A 28 -1.02 3.50 2.57
CA PHE A 28 -0.98 3.77 1.14
C PHE A 28 -1.28 5.21 0.78
N LEU A 29 -0.71 5.64 -0.35
CA LEU A 29 -0.94 6.93 -0.98
C LEU A 29 -1.31 6.70 -2.44
N VAL A 30 -2.47 7.22 -2.85
CA VAL A 30 -2.94 7.15 -4.25
C VAL A 30 -2.78 8.51 -4.90
N LEU A 31 -2.00 8.58 -5.97
CA LEU A 31 -1.78 9.79 -6.76
C LEU A 31 -2.26 9.60 -8.21
N GLY A 32 -2.90 10.61 -8.77
CA GLY A 32 -3.11 10.67 -10.22
C GLY A 32 -1.78 10.91 -10.96
N GLN A 33 -1.71 10.58 -12.25
CA GLN A 33 -0.49 10.76 -13.05
C GLN A 33 0.09 12.17 -12.98
N LYS A 34 -0.76 13.21 -13.02
CA LYS A 34 -0.31 14.61 -12.90
C LYS A 34 0.29 14.92 -11.53
N GLU A 35 -0.26 14.35 -10.46
CA GLU A 35 0.26 14.53 -9.09
C GLU A 35 1.57 13.78 -8.89
N PHE A 36 1.67 12.55 -9.40
CA PHE A 36 2.90 11.78 -9.39
C PHE A 36 4.04 12.48 -10.14
N LEU A 37 3.78 13.01 -11.33
CA LEU A 37 4.82 13.76 -12.08
C LEU A 37 5.28 14.99 -11.31
N LYS A 38 4.38 15.73 -10.67
CA LYS A 38 4.74 16.86 -9.79
C LYS A 38 5.57 16.41 -8.59
N PHE A 39 5.26 15.24 -8.02
CA PHE A 39 6.01 14.65 -6.92
C PHE A 39 7.46 14.33 -7.35
N VAL A 40 7.65 13.65 -8.48
CA VAL A 40 8.98 13.25 -8.95
C VAL A 40 9.81 14.42 -9.50
N GLN A 41 9.18 15.37 -10.20
CA GLN A 41 9.89 16.49 -10.83
C GLN A 41 10.32 17.58 -9.85
N ASN A 42 9.60 17.75 -8.74
CA ASN A 42 10.04 18.64 -7.68
C ASN A 42 11.16 17.98 -6.87
N ASN A 43 12.41 18.08 -7.35
CA ASN A 43 13.62 17.82 -6.54
C ASN A 43 13.69 18.67 -5.24
N LYS A 44 12.80 19.66 -5.12
CA LYS A 44 12.52 20.43 -3.91
C LYS A 44 11.13 20.10 -3.36
N ILE A 45 10.80 18.82 -3.11
CA ILE A 45 9.77 18.52 -2.12
C ILE A 45 10.29 19.15 -0.82
N LYS A 46 9.90 20.40 -0.58
CA LYS A 46 10.40 21.17 0.56
C LYS A 46 9.90 20.56 1.87
N ASN A 47 8.84 19.76 1.83
CA ASN A 47 8.47 18.88 2.94
C ASN A 47 7.67 17.66 2.45
N LEU A 48 8.12 16.46 2.83
CA LEU A 48 7.34 15.21 2.78
C LEU A 48 5.94 15.38 3.42
N LYS A 49 5.82 16.36 4.33
CA LYS A 49 4.59 16.75 5.04
C LYS A 49 3.42 17.13 4.12
N ASP A 50 3.67 17.64 2.92
CA ASP A 50 2.62 18.07 1.99
C ASP A 50 1.77 16.88 1.49
N PHE A 51 2.30 15.67 1.61
CA PHE A 51 1.62 14.43 1.22
C PHE A 51 1.18 13.58 2.42
N LEU A 52 1.64 13.88 3.63
CA LEU A 52 1.24 13.14 4.84
C LEU A 52 -0.27 13.17 5.07
N SER A 53 -0.94 14.29 4.75
CA SER A 53 -2.39 14.43 4.86
C SER A 53 -3.16 13.56 3.85
N LYS A 54 -2.49 13.06 2.81
CA LYS A 54 -3.06 12.16 1.80
C LYS A 54 -2.73 10.69 2.03
N VAL A 55 -1.81 10.39 2.96
CA VAL A 55 -1.49 9.01 3.33
C VAL A 55 -2.66 8.45 4.12
N THR A 56 -3.18 7.32 3.65
CA THR A 56 -4.15 6.54 4.38
C THR A 56 -3.41 5.50 5.22
N ILE A 57 -3.67 5.47 6.52
CA ILE A 57 -3.12 4.48 7.44
C ILE A 57 -4.30 3.70 8.02
N TRP A 58 -4.34 2.41 7.73
CA TRP A 58 -5.35 1.50 8.23
C TRP A 58 -4.75 0.54 9.23
N ARG A 59 -5.36 0.49 10.42
CA ARG A 59 -5.09 -0.58 11.37
C ARG A 59 -5.89 -1.80 10.95
N VAL A 60 -5.20 -2.92 10.75
CA VAL A 60 -5.80 -4.14 10.21
C VAL A 60 -6.92 -4.69 11.09
N ALA A 61 -6.79 -4.56 12.41
CA ALA A 61 -7.81 -4.97 13.37
C ALA A 61 -9.15 -4.23 13.19
N ASP A 62 -9.13 -3.03 12.63
CA ASP A 62 -10.32 -2.19 12.41
C ASP A 62 -10.88 -2.35 10.98
N CYS A 63 -10.22 -3.16 10.13
CA CYS A 63 -10.59 -3.35 8.74
C CYS A 63 -11.52 -4.56 8.57
N GLY A 64 -12.61 -4.37 7.83
CA GLY A 64 -13.55 -5.42 7.45
C GLY A 64 -13.43 -5.84 6.00
N LYS A 65 -14.49 -6.47 5.48
CA LYS A 65 -14.57 -6.90 4.10
C LYS A 65 -14.43 -5.73 3.11
N LYS A 66 -15.05 -4.59 3.41
CA LYS A 66 -15.07 -3.41 2.54
C LYS A 66 -13.66 -2.87 2.25
N GLU A 67 -12.82 -2.77 3.28
CA GLU A 67 -11.44 -2.29 3.17
C GLU A 67 -10.58 -3.29 2.37
N LYS A 68 -10.78 -4.59 2.62
CA LYS A 68 -10.12 -5.64 1.83
C LYS A 68 -10.52 -5.57 0.36
N ASP A 69 -11.81 -5.51 0.05
CA ASP A 69 -12.32 -5.46 -1.33
C ASP A 69 -11.77 -4.22 -2.05
N PHE A 70 -11.74 -3.06 -1.40
CA PHE A 70 -11.13 -1.84 -1.94
C PHE A 70 -9.64 -2.02 -2.29
N LEU A 71 -8.85 -2.62 -1.39
CA LEU A 71 -7.44 -2.88 -1.67
C LEU A 71 -7.27 -3.92 -2.79
N LYS A 72 -8.10 -4.96 -2.84
CA LYS A 72 -8.09 -5.93 -3.95
C LYS A 72 -8.37 -5.26 -5.28
N GLU A 73 -9.38 -4.38 -5.35
CA GLU A 73 -9.68 -3.59 -6.55
C GLU A 73 -8.52 -2.68 -6.96
N LEU A 74 -7.87 -2.03 -5.99
CA LEU A 74 -6.67 -1.23 -6.26
C LEU A 74 -5.53 -2.06 -6.85
N LEU A 75 -5.28 -3.25 -6.31
CA LEU A 75 -4.18 -4.12 -6.74
C LEU A 75 -4.46 -4.77 -8.12
N LEU A 76 -5.70 -5.16 -8.39
CA LEU A 76 -6.07 -5.88 -9.62
C LEU A 76 -6.33 -4.96 -10.83
N ASN A 77 -6.51 -3.66 -10.59
CA ASN A 77 -6.73 -2.71 -11.68
C ASN A 77 -5.45 -2.46 -12.48
N LYS A 78 -5.42 -2.97 -13.71
CA LYS A 78 -4.27 -2.89 -14.64
C LYS A 78 -3.85 -1.46 -15.03
N ASN A 79 -4.68 -0.45 -14.76
CA ASN A 79 -4.32 0.95 -14.99
C ASN A 79 -3.55 1.58 -13.82
N ASN A 80 -3.47 0.87 -12.69
CA ASN A 80 -2.72 1.31 -11.52
C ASN A 80 -1.28 0.83 -11.60
N HIS A 81 -0.36 1.69 -11.16
CA HIS A 81 1.04 1.39 -10.94
C HIS A 81 1.29 1.31 -9.44
N ILE A 82 1.65 0.13 -8.94
CA ILE A 82 1.89 -0.09 -7.51
C ILE A 82 3.39 0.01 -7.26
N ILE A 83 3.75 0.77 -6.24
CA ILE A 83 5.12 1.05 -5.81
C ILE A 83 5.21 0.61 -4.35
N PHE A 84 6.02 -0.41 -4.08
CA PHE A 84 6.32 -0.86 -2.73
C PHE A 84 7.68 -0.32 -2.29
N PHE A 85 7.84 -0.06 -0.99
CA PHE A 85 9.12 0.39 -0.43
C PHE A 85 10.04 -0.81 -0.13
N ASN A 86 9.47 -1.92 0.36
CA ASN A 86 10.14 -3.20 0.52
C ASN A 86 9.32 -4.30 -0.19
N ALA A 87 9.38 -4.30 -1.52
CA ALA A 87 8.46 -5.03 -2.39
C ALA A 87 8.17 -6.48 -1.98
N LEU A 88 9.20 -7.29 -1.70
CA LEU A 88 9.00 -8.69 -1.32
C LEU A 88 8.31 -8.83 0.04
N PHE A 89 8.72 -8.03 1.02
CA PHE A 89 8.13 -8.06 2.36
C PHE A 89 6.67 -7.58 2.32
N ASP A 90 6.44 -6.42 1.72
CA ASP A 90 5.14 -5.76 1.73
C ASP A 90 4.08 -6.57 0.99
N ILE A 91 4.41 -7.05 -0.22
CA ILE A 91 3.46 -7.83 -1.01
C ILE A 91 3.12 -9.15 -0.32
N THR A 92 4.10 -9.80 0.32
CA THR A 92 3.89 -11.10 0.97
C THR A 92 2.91 -10.98 2.12
N HIS A 93 3.11 -10.01 3.01
CA HIS A 93 2.22 -9.81 4.17
C HIS A 93 0.84 -9.28 3.74
N LEU A 94 0.80 -8.42 2.72
CA LEU A 94 -0.45 -7.93 2.15
C LEU A 94 -1.28 -9.06 1.53
N LEU A 95 -0.66 -9.93 0.72
CA LEU A 95 -1.34 -11.06 0.09
C LEU A 95 -1.80 -12.09 1.12
N LYS A 96 -0.96 -12.43 2.11
CA LYS A 96 -1.35 -13.28 3.27
C LYS A 96 -2.64 -12.76 3.93
N TRP A 97 -2.78 -11.45 4.08
CA TRP A 97 -3.96 -10.86 4.73
C TRP A 97 -5.19 -10.74 3.82
N LEU A 98 -5.00 -10.45 2.54
CA LEU A 98 -6.08 -10.27 1.57
C LEU A 98 -6.64 -11.60 1.06
N TYR A 99 -5.78 -12.61 0.91
CA TYR A 99 -6.07 -13.91 0.29
C TYR A 99 -5.48 -15.06 1.14
N PRO A 100 -5.90 -15.19 2.43
CA PRO A 100 -5.29 -16.14 3.34
C PRO A 100 -5.44 -17.58 2.86
N ASP A 101 -6.60 -17.94 2.28
CA ASP A 101 -6.86 -19.29 1.82
C ASP A 101 -5.95 -19.64 0.63
N GLU A 102 -5.81 -18.73 -0.35
CA GLU A 102 -4.96 -18.94 -1.52
C GLU A 102 -3.47 -18.88 -1.22
N PHE A 103 -3.06 -18.15 -0.18
CA PHE A 103 -1.66 -17.94 0.16
C PHE A 103 -1.01 -19.18 0.80
N TYR A 104 -1.78 -19.99 1.53
CA TYR A 104 -1.29 -21.15 2.27
C TYR A 104 -1.55 -22.50 1.57
N LEU A 105 -2.13 -22.48 0.37
CA LEU A 105 -2.27 -23.65 -0.52
C LEU A 105 -0.96 -23.95 -1.25
#